data_AF-A0A1J3K243-F1
#
_entry.id   AF-A0A1J3K243-F1
#
_cell.length_a   1.000
_cell.length_b   1.000
_cell.length_c   1.000
_cell.angle_alpha   90.00
_cell.angle_beta   90.00
_cell.angle_gamma   90.00
#
_symmetry.space_group_name_H-M   'P 1'
#
loop_
_entity.id
_entity.type
_entity.pdbx_description
1 polymer ?
#
loop_
_entity_poly.entity_id
_entity_poly.type
_entity_poly.pdbx_seq_one_letter_code
_entity_poly.pdbx_strand_id
1 'polypeptide(L)'
;KRLYLLCSRFYAKLLLEKLRGKKLMFVGDSIHFNQWQSMVCMVQSIIHSANKTLNHTAQMSIFNIKEYNATIAFYWAPFLVESNADPPDKRDGKTDPIIIPQSISKHGENWKDADYLVFNTYIWWTRSSKIKVLKQASFSQGSVDSDEIGIYIAYEQVLRTWANWLDQNIDPNRTSIFFSSMSPTHIRSSDWGVSGGSSKCEKETEPILLETSRRLDVGTNRRLYEIAVNVTKSTTKVPISFLDVTTMSEYRKDAHTSFYGSRSGKLMTPEQKSDPRTFADCYHWCLPGLPDTWNELLSLYIIYRA
;
A
#
# COMPACT_ATOMS: atom_id res chain seq x y z
N LYS A 1 18.74 -21.08 -13.43
CA LYS A 1 19.66 -19.91 -13.43
C LYS A 1 19.20 -18.97 -12.31
N ARG A 2 19.94 -18.87 -11.20
CA ARG A 2 19.62 -17.94 -10.11
C ARG A 2 19.94 -16.52 -10.60
N LEU A 3 18.91 -15.69 -10.75
CA LEU A 3 19.09 -14.27 -11.00
C LEU A 3 19.59 -13.66 -9.68
N TYR A 4 20.89 -13.39 -9.59
CA TYR A 4 21.40 -12.48 -8.57
C TYR A 4 20.91 -11.08 -8.99
N LEU A 5 19.79 -10.63 -8.41
CA LEU A 5 19.35 -9.25 -8.52
C LEU A 5 20.37 -8.39 -7.77
N LEU A 6 21.39 -7.93 -8.49
CA LEU A 6 22.05 -6.68 -8.17
C LEU A 6 20.94 -5.63 -8.14
N CYS A 7 20.59 -5.12 -6.96
CA CYS A 7 19.64 -4.02 -6.82
C CYS A 7 20.14 -2.89 -7.72
N SER A 8 19.46 -2.69 -8.86
CA SER A 8 19.87 -1.70 -9.83
C SER A 8 19.74 -0.34 -9.18
N ARG A 9 20.80 0.48 -9.25
CA ARG A 9 20.74 1.90 -8.87
C ARG A 9 19.44 2.51 -9.40
N PHE A 10 18.64 3.14 -8.54
CA PHE A 10 17.44 3.85 -9.00
C PHE A 10 17.81 4.95 -10.02
N TYR A 11 17.20 4.89 -11.20
CA TYR A 11 17.43 5.85 -12.28
C TYR A 11 16.26 6.82 -12.41
N ALA A 12 16.20 7.81 -11.52
CA ALA A 12 15.15 8.83 -11.49
C ALA A 12 14.85 9.42 -12.89
N LYS A 13 15.90 9.80 -13.64
CA LYS A 13 15.75 10.37 -14.99
C LYS A 13 15.09 9.39 -15.97
N LEU A 14 15.47 8.11 -15.97
CA LEU A 14 14.88 7.12 -16.87
C LEU A 14 13.40 6.89 -16.56
N LEU A 15 13.05 6.82 -15.27
CA LEU A 15 11.66 6.73 -14.85
C LEU A 15 10.87 7.97 -15.28
N LEU A 16 11.39 9.17 -15.05
CA LEU A 16 10.72 10.42 -15.42
C LEU A 16 10.54 10.56 -16.94
N GLU A 17 11.51 10.14 -17.76
CA GLU A 17 11.33 10.08 -19.21
C GLU A 17 10.24 9.11 -19.63
N LYS A 18 10.13 7.94 -18.97
CA LYS A 18 9.03 6.99 -19.20
C LYS A 18 7.67 7.55 -18.77
N LEU A 19 7.65 8.42 -17.77
CA LEU A 19 6.47 9.13 -17.28
C LEU A 19 6.16 10.44 -18.01
N ARG A 20 6.95 10.82 -19.03
CA ARG A 20 6.74 12.09 -19.74
C ARG A 20 5.36 12.13 -20.40
N GLY A 21 4.57 13.14 -20.04
CA GLY A 21 3.18 13.28 -20.51
C GLY A 21 2.19 12.30 -19.87
N LYS A 22 2.57 11.59 -18.80
CA LYS A 22 1.80 10.48 -18.22
C LYS A 22 1.49 10.66 -16.74
N LYS A 23 0.54 9.86 -16.26
CA LYS A 23 0.05 9.80 -14.89
C LYS A 23 0.35 8.42 -14.27
N LEU A 24 1.16 8.42 -13.21
CA LEU A 24 1.35 7.27 -12.31
C LEU A 24 0.49 7.48 -11.07
N MET A 25 -0.37 6.52 -10.75
CA MET A 25 -1.29 6.62 -9.61
C MET A 25 -1.18 5.40 -8.70
N PHE A 26 -0.95 5.65 -7.42
CA PHE A 26 -0.99 4.70 -6.32
C PHE A 26 -2.40 4.72 -5.72
N VAL A 27 -3.06 3.57 -5.60
CA VAL A 27 -4.42 3.44 -5.06
C VAL A 27 -4.42 2.42 -3.94
N GLY A 28 -4.86 2.82 -2.74
CA GLY A 28 -4.95 1.88 -1.63
C GLY A 28 -5.02 2.50 -0.25
N ASP A 29 -4.40 1.80 0.71
CA ASP A 29 -4.36 2.19 2.12
C ASP A 29 -3.14 3.06 2.48
N SER A 30 -2.91 3.27 3.78
CA SER A 30 -1.82 4.13 4.29
C SER A 30 -0.42 3.59 4.00
N ILE A 31 -0.25 2.29 3.80
CA ILE A 31 1.04 1.73 3.38
C ILE A 31 1.33 2.11 1.93
N HIS A 32 0.30 2.14 1.10
CA HIS A 32 0.46 2.57 -0.28
C HIS A 32 0.69 4.09 -0.39
N PHE A 33 0.13 4.88 0.52
CA PHE A 33 0.51 6.28 0.69
C PHE A 33 2.00 6.43 1.06
N ASN A 34 2.50 5.59 1.97
CA ASN A 34 3.91 5.55 2.35
C ASN A 34 4.83 5.22 1.15
N GLN A 35 4.42 4.29 0.28
CA GLN A 35 5.12 4.00 -0.98
C GLN A 35 5.07 5.18 -1.96
N TRP A 36 3.94 5.86 -2.11
CA TRP A 36 3.83 7.07 -2.93
C TRP A 36 4.76 8.19 -2.42
N GLN A 37 4.82 8.42 -1.11
CA GLN A 37 5.74 9.41 -0.51
C GLN A 37 7.20 9.09 -0.84
N SER A 38 7.59 7.82 -0.77
CA SER A 38 8.91 7.35 -1.19
C SER A 38 9.17 7.68 -2.66
N MET A 39 8.25 7.32 -3.56
CA MET A 39 8.42 7.57 -5.00
C MET A 39 8.61 9.07 -5.29
N VAL A 40 7.81 9.92 -4.64
CA VAL A 40 7.95 11.38 -4.73
C VAL A 40 9.35 11.80 -4.28
N CYS A 41 9.80 11.39 -3.08
CA CYS A 41 11.12 11.70 -2.56
C CYS A 41 12.26 11.27 -3.51
N MET A 42 12.17 10.07 -4.07
CA MET A 42 13.17 9.52 -4.97
C MET A 42 13.29 10.34 -6.25
N VAL A 43 12.17 10.74 -6.89
CA VAL A 43 12.23 11.53 -8.14
C VAL A 43 12.47 13.02 -7.91
N GLN A 44 11.96 13.61 -6.82
CA GLN A 44 12.03 15.05 -6.60
C GLN A 44 13.44 15.56 -6.32
N SER A 45 14.36 14.66 -5.98
CA SER A 45 15.78 14.93 -5.73
C SER A 45 16.52 15.52 -6.94
N ILE A 46 16.07 15.22 -8.16
CA ILE A 46 16.66 15.71 -9.41
C ILE A 46 15.84 16.81 -10.09
N ILE A 47 14.75 17.27 -9.46
CA ILE A 47 13.82 18.25 -10.04
C ILE A 47 13.99 19.59 -9.32
N HIS A 48 14.23 20.65 -10.09
CA HIS A 48 14.31 22.02 -9.58
C HIS A 48 13.00 22.43 -8.90
N SER A 49 13.07 23.16 -7.80
CA SER A 49 11.89 23.54 -6.97
C SER A 49 10.79 24.25 -7.77
N ALA A 50 11.15 25.14 -8.71
CA ALA A 50 10.21 25.83 -9.59
C ALA A 50 9.40 24.91 -10.54
N ASN A 51 9.92 23.70 -10.79
CA ASN A 51 9.37 22.72 -11.73
C ASN A 51 8.52 21.64 -11.05
N LYS A 52 8.27 21.75 -9.74
CA LYS A 52 7.45 20.78 -9.00
C LYS A 52 6.40 21.44 -8.13
N THR A 53 5.22 20.82 -8.00
CA THR A 53 4.18 21.23 -7.06
C THR A 53 3.56 20.00 -6.39
N LEU A 54 3.08 20.17 -5.17
CA LEU A 54 2.34 19.14 -4.45
C LEU A 54 0.97 19.71 -4.05
N ASN A 55 -0.09 19.07 -4.53
CA ASN A 55 -1.47 19.44 -4.26
C ASN A 55 -2.17 18.33 -3.48
N HIS A 56 -3.01 18.70 -2.53
CA HIS A 56 -3.83 17.75 -1.77
C HIS A 56 -5.31 18.09 -1.91
N THR A 57 -6.12 17.06 -2.12
CA THR A 57 -7.58 17.11 -1.95
C THR A 57 -7.97 16.16 -0.82
N ALA A 58 -9.26 16.07 -0.50
CA ALA A 58 -9.73 15.15 0.52
C ALA A 58 -9.39 13.68 0.18
N GLN A 59 -9.42 13.29 -1.10
CA GLN A 59 -9.21 11.89 -1.54
C GLN A 59 -7.86 11.65 -2.23
N MET A 60 -7.18 12.70 -2.69
CA MET A 60 -5.96 12.57 -3.50
C MET A 60 -4.79 13.41 -3.02
N SER A 61 -3.58 12.93 -3.28
CA SER A 61 -2.33 13.71 -3.21
C SER A 61 -1.65 13.65 -4.57
N ILE A 62 -1.30 14.80 -5.15
CA ILE A 62 -0.88 14.91 -6.55
C ILE A 62 0.44 15.67 -6.62
N PHE A 63 1.51 14.97 -6.98
CA PHE A 63 2.82 15.56 -7.24
C PHE A 63 2.98 15.81 -8.75
N ASN A 64 3.11 17.08 -9.14
CA ASN A 64 3.24 17.49 -10.54
C ASN A 64 4.68 17.85 -10.86
N ILE A 65 5.14 17.42 -12.03
CA ILE A 65 6.51 17.62 -12.51
C ILE A 65 6.44 18.31 -13.88
N LYS A 66 6.56 19.65 -13.86
CA LYS A 66 6.31 20.51 -15.03
C LYS A 66 7.20 20.18 -16.22
N GLU A 67 8.49 19.97 -15.98
CA GLU A 67 9.50 19.69 -17.02
C GLU A 67 9.20 18.40 -17.81
N TYR A 68 8.55 17.43 -17.17
CA TYR A 68 8.19 16.15 -17.78
C TYR A 68 6.72 16.11 -18.18
N ASN A 69 5.93 17.13 -17.86
CA ASN A 69 4.46 17.08 -17.94
C ASN A 69 3.92 15.76 -17.32
N ALA A 70 4.46 15.40 -16.15
CA ALA A 70 4.20 14.12 -15.50
C ALA A 70 3.54 14.33 -14.14
N THR A 71 2.70 13.37 -13.74
CA THR A 71 2.03 13.38 -12.43
C THR A 71 2.24 12.07 -11.71
N ILE A 72 2.57 12.15 -10.42
CA ILE A 72 2.61 11.01 -9.49
C ILE A 72 1.57 11.25 -8.41
N ALA A 73 0.47 10.50 -8.45
CA ALA A 73 -0.68 10.67 -7.58
C ALA A 73 -0.84 9.51 -6.59
N PHE A 74 -1.47 9.80 -5.46
CA PHE A 74 -2.04 8.82 -4.55
C PHE A 74 -3.55 9.06 -4.44
N TYR A 75 -4.34 7.98 -4.46
CA TYR A 75 -5.78 7.97 -4.23
C TYR A 75 -6.10 7.07 -3.03
N TRP A 76 -6.79 7.61 -2.03
CA TRP A 76 -7.20 6.86 -0.84
C TRP A 76 -8.40 5.95 -1.15
N ALA A 77 -8.20 4.64 -1.09
CA ALA A 77 -9.24 3.63 -1.18
C ALA A 77 -8.77 2.35 -0.43
N PRO A 78 -8.82 2.34 0.91
CA PRO A 78 -8.13 1.32 1.73
C PRO A 78 -8.68 -0.08 1.52
N PHE A 79 -9.93 -0.19 1.08
CA PHE A 79 -10.60 -1.44 0.70
C PHE A 79 -10.84 -1.57 -0.80
N LEU A 80 -10.35 -0.63 -1.63
CA LEU A 80 -10.63 -0.43 -3.06
C LEU A 80 -12.11 -0.12 -3.37
N VAL A 81 -13.04 -0.87 -2.81
CA VAL A 81 -14.49 -0.63 -2.85
C VAL A 81 -14.91 0.48 -1.89
N GLU A 82 -16.14 0.96 -2.04
CA GLU A 82 -16.76 1.99 -1.19
C GLU A 82 -16.81 1.50 0.28
N SER A 83 -16.37 2.36 1.19
CA SER A 83 -16.29 2.07 2.61
C SER A 83 -16.55 3.29 3.48
N ASN A 84 -16.96 3.07 4.73
CA ASN A 84 -17.06 4.15 5.72
C ASN A 84 -15.68 4.71 6.15
N ALA A 85 -14.60 4.15 5.62
CA ALA A 85 -13.23 4.59 5.85
C ALA A 85 -12.67 5.49 4.73
N ASP A 86 -13.45 5.77 3.70
CA ASP A 86 -13.05 6.66 2.60
C ASP A 86 -12.99 8.14 3.03
N PRO A 87 -13.90 8.66 3.88
CA PRO A 87 -13.84 10.04 4.36
C PRO A 87 -12.57 10.33 5.20
N PRO A 88 -11.92 11.51 5.04
CA PRO A 88 -10.67 11.84 5.74
C PRO A 88 -10.72 11.71 7.27
N ASP A 89 -11.85 12.06 7.88
CA ASP A 89 -12.07 12.01 9.34
C ASP A 89 -12.22 10.57 9.88
N LYS A 90 -12.34 9.57 9.00
CA LYS A 90 -12.50 8.15 9.35
C LYS A 90 -11.25 7.30 9.08
N ARG A 91 -10.15 7.93 8.67
CA ARG A 91 -8.88 7.25 8.29
C ARG A 91 -7.97 6.92 9.46
N ASP A 92 -8.30 7.36 10.68
CA ASP A 92 -7.47 7.21 11.88
C ASP A 92 -7.41 5.77 12.43
N GLY A 93 -8.19 4.87 11.83
CA GLY A 93 -8.23 3.46 12.17
C GLY A 93 -9.00 3.11 13.44
N LYS A 94 -9.71 4.08 14.04
CA LYS A 94 -10.53 3.85 15.24
C LYS A 94 -11.98 3.48 14.92
N THR A 95 -12.40 3.71 13.68
CA THR A 95 -13.74 3.34 13.22
C THR A 95 -13.73 1.89 12.72
N ASP A 96 -14.70 1.09 13.16
CA ASP A 96 -14.93 -0.24 12.62
C ASP A 96 -15.25 -0.13 11.12
N PRO A 97 -14.48 -0.80 10.25
CA PRO A 97 -14.68 -0.69 8.82
C PRO A 97 -15.96 -1.41 8.39
N ILE A 98 -16.73 -0.74 7.55
CA ILE A 98 -17.91 -1.25 6.86
C ILE A 98 -17.68 -1.04 5.37
N ILE A 99 -17.81 -2.10 4.58
CA ILE A 99 -17.59 -2.06 3.13
C ILE A 99 -18.87 -2.37 2.36
N ILE A 100 -18.90 -1.94 1.09
CA ILE A 100 -19.88 -2.36 0.09
C ILE A 100 -19.13 -3.14 -1.01
N PRO A 101 -18.98 -4.48 -0.92
CA PRO A 101 -18.03 -5.26 -1.73
C PRO A 101 -18.21 -5.14 -3.26
N GLN A 102 -19.39 -4.76 -3.73
CA GLN A 102 -19.70 -4.59 -5.15
C GLN A 102 -19.73 -3.13 -5.62
N SER A 103 -19.53 -2.16 -4.72
CA SER A 103 -19.48 -0.74 -5.09
C SER A 103 -18.04 -0.29 -5.31
N ILE A 104 -17.64 -0.08 -6.56
CA ILE A 104 -16.28 0.39 -6.90
C ILE A 104 -16.27 1.55 -7.90
N SER A 105 -17.33 1.72 -8.69
CA SER A 105 -17.33 2.63 -9.85
C SER A 105 -17.03 4.09 -9.47
N LYS A 106 -17.52 4.58 -8.33
CA LYS A 106 -17.22 5.95 -7.86
C LYS A 106 -15.73 6.19 -7.66
N HIS A 107 -15.01 5.22 -7.08
CA HIS A 107 -13.56 5.29 -7.00
C HIS A 107 -12.94 5.14 -8.39
N GLY A 108 -13.40 4.15 -9.15
CA GLY A 108 -12.96 3.85 -10.50
C GLY A 108 -12.93 5.02 -11.47
N GLU A 109 -13.92 5.92 -11.44
CA GLU A 109 -13.92 7.13 -12.29
C GLU A 109 -12.65 7.98 -12.12
N ASN A 110 -12.02 7.96 -10.94
CA ASN A 110 -10.80 8.71 -10.67
C ASN A 110 -9.53 7.99 -11.14
N TRP A 111 -9.63 6.73 -11.60
CA TRP A 111 -8.48 5.90 -11.98
C TRP A 111 -8.31 5.79 -13.50
N LYS A 112 -9.39 5.97 -14.28
CA LYS A 112 -9.45 5.67 -15.72
C LYS A 112 -8.42 6.41 -16.58
N ASP A 113 -8.02 7.61 -16.16
CA ASP A 113 -7.11 8.46 -16.92
C ASP A 113 -5.64 8.22 -16.57
N ALA A 114 -5.31 7.32 -15.65
CA ALA A 114 -3.93 6.96 -15.34
C ALA A 114 -3.30 6.04 -16.39
N ASP A 115 -2.01 6.24 -16.67
CA ASP A 115 -1.21 5.41 -17.59
C ASP A 115 -0.52 4.26 -16.83
N TYR A 116 -0.27 4.45 -15.54
CA TYR A 116 0.22 3.43 -14.64
C TYR A 116 -0.61 3.44 -13.37
N LEU A 117 -1.28 2.33 -13.06
CA LEU A 117 -2.03 2.15 -11.82
C LEU A 117 -1.34 1.12 -10.94
N VAL A 118 -1.04 1.50 -9.70
CA VAL A 118 -0.48 0.60 -8.69
C VAL A 118 -1.51 0.47 -7.58
N PHE A 119 -2.00 -0.74 -7.35
CA PHE A 119 -3.02 -1.02 -6.34
C PHE A 119 -2.42 -1.74 -5.13
N ASN A 120 -3.00 -1.51 -3.97
CA ASN A 120 -2.78 -2.28 -2.76
C ASN A 120 -4.02 -2.23 -1.86
N THR A 121 -4.27 -3.31 -1.11
CA THR A 121 -5.20 -3.30 0.02
C THR A 121 -4.85 -4.44 0.97
N TYR A 122 -4.45 -4.14 2.20
CA TYR A 122 -4.12 -5.21 3.15
C TYR A 122 -4.28 -4.81 4.62
N ILE A 123 -3.68 -3.71 5.07
CA ILE A 123 -3.44 -3.53 6.52
C ILE A 123 -4.75 -3.33 7.31
N TRP A 124 -5.79 -2.83 6.65
CA TRP A 124 -7.11 -2.68 7.26
C TRP A 124 -7.82 -4.02 7.46
N TRP A 125 -7.52 -5.03 6.63
CA TRP A 125 -8.09 -6.37 6.72
C TRP A 125 -7.50 -7.20 7.87
N THR A 126 -6.34 -6.80 8.41
CA THR A 126 -5.67 -7.55 9.49
C THR A 126 -6.21 -7.22 10.89
N ARG A 127 -7.20 -6.31 10.99
CA ARG A 127 -7.74 -5.84 12.29
C ARG A 127 -8.67 -6.85 12.96
N SER A 128 -9.38 -7.67 12.18
CA SER A 128 -10.35 -8.62 12.67
C SER A 128 -10.43 -9.83 11.73
N SER A 129 -10.93 -10.97 12.24
CA SER A 129 -11.20 -12.16 11.43
C SER A 129 -12.49 -12.04 10.60
N LYS A 130 -13.31 -11.04 10.89
CA LYS A 130 -14.53 -10.69 10.14
C LYS A 130 -14.55 -9.20 9.80
N ILE A 131 -15.27 -8.85 8.74
CA ILE A 131 -15.53 -7.47 8.32
C ILE A 131 -17.04 -7.25 8.19
N LYS A 132 -17.48 -6.03 8.48
CA LYS A 132 -18.88 -5.64 8.32
C LYS A 132 -19.16 -5.31 6.86
N VAL A 133 -20.22 -5.88 6.32
CA VAL A 133 -20.73 -5.63 4.96
C VAL A 133 -22.08 -4.94 5.07
N LEU A 134 -22.18 -3.78 4.43
CA LEU A 134 -23.42 -3.00 4.41
C LEU A 134 -24.49 -3.78 3.62
N LYS A 135 -25.71 -3.88 4.17
CA LYS A 135 -26.83 -4.50 3.44
C LYS A 135 -27.42 -3.58 2.39
N GLN A 136 -27.33 -2.27 2.60
CA GLN A 136 -27.81 -1.25 1.67
C GLN A 136 -26.80 -1.04 0.53
N ALA A 137 -27.30 -0.58 -0.61
CA ALA A 137 -26.49 -0.28 -1.80
C ALA A 137 -25.63 1.00 -1.66
N SER A 138 -25.83 1.81 -0.61
CA SER A 138 -25.09 3.04 -0.37
C SER A 138 -25.15 3.44 1.11
N PHE A 139 -24.16 4.23 1.55
CA PHE A 139 -24.18 4.86 2.87
C PHE A 139 -25.22 6.00 2.91
N SER A 140 -26.44 5.70 3.36
CA SER A 140 -27.50 6.69 3.59
C SER A 140 -27.54 7.17 5.04
N GLN A 141 -28.12 8.35 5.30
CA GLN A 141 -28.37 8.83 6.66
C GLN A 141 -29.43 7.93 7.34
N GLY A 142 -29.06 7.27 8.45
CA GLY A 142 -29.94 6.36 9.19
C GLY A 142 -29.15 5.30 9.97
N SER A 143 -29.85 4.32 10.55
CA SER A 143 -29.22 3.17 11.20
C SER A 143 -28.48 2.31 10.17
N VAL A 144 -27.20 2.06 10.41
CA VAL A 144 -26.37 1.20 9.57
C VAL A 144 -26.65 -0.26 9.93
N ASP A 145 -27.33 -0.97 9.04
CA ASP A 145 -27.54 -2.42 9.16
C ASP A 145 -26.49 -3.16 8.33
N SER A 146 -25.72 -4.03 8.98
CA SER A 146 -24.57 -4.71 8.39
C SER A 146 -24.45 -6.12 8.91
N ASP A 147 -24.03 -7.04 8.04
CA ASP A 147 -23.66 -8.40 8.42
C ASP A 147 -22.16 -8.53 8.61
N GLU A 148 -21.72 -9.48 9.45
CA GLU A 148 -20.30 -9.81 9.57
C GLU A 148 -19.94 -11.02 8.72
N ILE A 149 -18.97 -10.84 7.82
CA ILE A 149 -18.49 -11.89 6.92
C ILE A 149 -17.01 -12.16 7.21
N GLY A 150 -16.59 -13.43 7.11
CA GLY A 150 -15.17 -13.79 7.27
C GLY A 150 -14.29 -13.07 6.25
N ILE A 151 -13.14 -12.54 6.70
CA ILE A 151 -12.29 -11.69 5.86
C ILE A 151 -11.85 -12.34 4.55
N TYR A 152 -11.63 -13.66 4.51
CA TYR A 152 -11.19 -14.35 3.29
C TYR A 152 -12.25 -14.30 2.18
N ILE A 153 -13.53 -14.48 2.55
CA ILE A 153 -14.65 -14.43 1.62
C ILE A 153 -14.81 -13.00 1.10
N ALA A 154 -14.85 -12.03 2.02
CA ALA A 154 -15.01 -10.63 1.68
C ALA A 154 -13.83 -10.07 0.85
N TYR A 155 -12.59 -10.46 1.17
CA TYR A 155 -11.40 -10.03 0.44
C TYR A 155 -11.39 -10.55 -1.00
N GLU A 156 -11.70 -11.84 -1.19
CA GLU A 156 -11.82 -12.43 -2.52
C GLU A 156 -12.91 -11.73 -3.33
N GLN A 157 -14.08 -11.48 -2.73
CA GLN A 157 -15.18 -10.79 -3.38
C GLN A 157 -14.81 -9.37 -3.82
N VAL A 158 -14.17 -8.60 -2.94
CA VAL A 158 -13.67 -7.25 -3.23
C VAL A 158 -12.67 -7.26 -4.39
N LEU A 159 -11.68 -8.16 -4.36
CA LEU A 159 -10.69 -8.24 -5.42
C LEU A 159 -11.32 -8.69 -6.74
N ARG A 160 -12.33 -9.56 -6.73
CA ARG A 160 -13.08 -9.94 -7.94
C ARG A 160 -13.88 -8.76 -8.51
N THR A 161 -14.52 -7.95 -7.66
CA THR A 161 -15.16 -6.69 -8.09
C THR A 161 -14.13 -5.76 -8.75
N TRP A 162 -12.95 -5.60 -8.15
CA TRP A 162 -11.87 -4.81 -8.71
C TRP A 162 -11.35 -5.34 -10.04
N ALA A 163 -11.08 -6.64 -10.14
CA ALA A 163 -10.61 -7.27 -11.37
C ALA A 163 -11.63 -7.13 -12.52
N ASN A 164 -12.92 -7.32 -12.22
CA ASN A 164 -13.99 -7.11 -13.19
C ASN A 164 -14.08 -5.65 -13.64
N TRP A 165 -13.90 -4.69 -12.72
CA TRP A 165 -13.88 -3.28 -13.06
C TRP A 165 -12.73 -2.96 -14.02
N LEU A 166 -11.53 -3.53 -13.80
CA LEU A 166 -10.39 -3.36 -14.70
C LEU A 166 -10.71 -3.85 -16.12
N ASP A 167 -11.19 -5.09 -16.26
CA ASP A 167 -11.52 -5.70 -17.56
C ASP A 167 -12.64 -4.95 -18.33
N GLN A 168 -13.44 -4.15 -17.64
CA GLN A 168 -14.52 -3.36 -18.23
C GLN A 168 -14.10 -1.91 -18.57
N ASN A 169 -13.13 -1.35 -17.87
CA ASN A 169 -12.87 0.10 -17.89
C ASN A 169 -11.45 0.48 -18.34
N ILE A 170 -10.52 -0.47 -18.40
CA ILE A 170 -9.12 -0.19 -18.71
C ILE A 170 -8.75 -0.73 -20.10
N ASP A 171 -8.13 0.13 -20.91
CA ASP A 171 -7.47 -0.28 -22.15
C ASP A 171 -6.02 -0.74 -21.84
N PRO A 172 -5.71 -2.04 -22.00
CA PRO A 172 -4.39 -2.58 -21.70
C PRO A 172 -3.28 -2.08 -22.65
N ASN A 173 -3.63 -1.51 -23.81
CA ASN A 173 -2.63 -0.89 -24.71
C ASN A 173 -2.17 0.48 -24.21
N ARG A 174 -2.97 1.11 -23.34
CA ARG A 174 -2.69 2.44 -22.78
C ARG A 174 -2.17 2.36 -21.36
N THR A 175 -2.81 1.55 -20.52
CA THR A 175 -2.60 1.57 -19.07
C THR A 175 -1.98 0.28 -18.57
N SER A 176 -0.87 0.39 -17.85
CA SER A 176 -0.22 -0.73 -17.15
C SER A 176 -0.73 -0.85 -15.72
N ILE A 177 -1.12 -2.07 -15.32
CA ILE A 177 -1.64 -2.35 -13.97
C ILE A 177 -0.65 -3.12 -13.12
N PHE A 178 -0.49 -2.68 -11.88
CA PHE A 178 0.31 -3.33 -10.85
C PHE A 178 -0.54 -3.60 -9.61
N PHE A 179 -0.24 -4.71 -8.92
CA PHE A 179 -0.77 -4.98 -7.59
C PHE A 179 0.39 -5.26 -6.64
N SER A 180 0.54 -4.43 -5.61
CA SER A 180 1.57 -4.61 -4.58
C SER A 180 1.08 -5.57 -3.52
N SER A 181 1.89 -6.59 -3.26
CA SER A 181 1.59 -7.62 -2.26
C SER A 181 1.59 -7.05 -0.83
N MET A 182 1.29 -7.90 0.14
CA MET A 182 1.08 -7.54 1.55
C MET A 182 2.35 -6.95 2.17
N SER A 183 2.24 -5.76 2.75
CA SER A 183 3.25 -5.22 3.66
C SER A 183 3.09 -5.88 5.03
N PRO A 184 4.14 -6.50 5.57
CA PRO A 184 4.09 -7.16 6.87
C PRO A 184 4.06 -6.16 8.02
N THR A 185 3.89 -6.68 9.22
CA THR A 185 3.96 -5.94 10.49
C THR A 185 4.96 -6.61 11.42
N HIS A 186 5.57 -5.85 12.33
CA HIS A 186 6.53 -6.38 13.31
C HIS A 186 6.06 -6.09 14.74
N ILE A 187 4.88 -6.61 15.10
CA ILE A 187 4.22 -6.33 16.38
C ILE A 187 4.61 -7.27 17.52
N ARG A 188 5.32 -8.37 17.25
CA ARG A 188 5.75 -9.35 18.26
C ARG A 188 7.20 -9.74 18.04
N SER A 189 8.10 -9.29 18.91
CA SER A 189 9.53 -9.59 18.76
C SER A 189 9.92 -11.04 19.02
N SER A 190 9.03 -11.82 19.63
CA SER A 190 9.16 -13.28 19.71
C SER A 190 9.18 -13.95 18.35
N ASP A 191 8.55 -13.34 17.33
CA ASP A 191 8.43 -13.91 15.99
C ASP A 191 9.82 -14.02 15.30
N TRP A 192 10.80 -13.24 15.74
CA TRP A 192 12.21 -13.30 15.30
C TRP A 192 13.19 -13.64 16.43
N GLY A 193 12.72 -14.30 17.50
CA GLY A 193 13.58 -14.92 18.50
C GLY A 193 14.02 -14.04 19.68
N VAL A 194 13.45 -12.84 19.85
CA VAL A 194 13.76 -11.98 21.00
C VAL A 194 12.91 -12.38 22.21
N SER A 195 13.55 -12.86 23.28
CA SER A 195 12.91 -13.22 24.55
C SER A 195 12.49 -11.97 25.35
N GLY A 196 11.37 -12.05 26.08
CA GLY A 196 10.83 -10.91 26.86
C GLY A 196 9.96 -9.95 26.02
N GLY A 197 9.43 -10.45 24.90
CA GLY A 197 8.79 -9.72 23.80
C GLY A 197 7.77 -8.65 24.19
N SER A 198 8.23 -7.40 24.17
CA SER A 198 7.49 -6.27 24.71
C SER A 198 7.71 -4.97 23.93
N SER A 199 8.82 -4.85 23.20
CA SER A 199 9.19 -3.64 22.48
C SER A 199 8.67 -3.58 21.04
N LYS A 200 7.95 -4.62 20.56
CA LYS A 200 7.59 -4.76 19.14
C LYS A 200 8.86 -4.58 18.27
N CYS A 201 8.85 -3.67 17.30
CA CYS A 201 9.96 -3.29 16.43
C CYS A 201 10.90 -2.20 17.01
N GLU A 202 10.62 -1.65 18.20
CA GLU A 202 11.25 -0.39 18.65
C GLU A 202 12.77 -0.45 18.83
N LYS A 203 13.30 -1.59 19.29
CA LYS A 203 14.74 -1.79 19.53
C LYS A 203 15.48 -2.39 18.35
N GLU A 204 14.78 -2.63 17.25
CA GLU A 204 15.32 -3.32 16.10
C GLU A 204 16.03 -2.31 15.19
N THR A 205 17.35 -2.49 15.01
CA THR A 205 18.18 -1.58 14.19
C THR A 205 18.86 -2.30 13.03
N GLU A 206 18.71 -3.62 12.96
CA GLU A 206 19.25 -4.47 11.90
C GLU A 206 18.16 -5.38 11.34
N PRO A 207 18.20 -5.72 10.04
CA PRO A 207 17.29 -6.68 9.45
C PRO A 207 17.48 -8.07 10.08
N ILE A 208 16.50 -8.94 9.89
CA ILE A 208 16.63 -10.35 10.22
C ILE A 208 17.65 -10.98 9.27
N LEU A 209 18.70 -11.58 9.83
CA LEU A 209 19.73 -12.28 9.06
C LEU A 209 19.23 -13.67 8.63
N LEU A 210 19.61 -14.09 7.43
CA LEU A 210 19.26 -15.38 6.79
C LEU A 210 20.03 -16.58 7.41
N GLU A 211 20.09 -16.65 8.73
CA GLU A 211 20.79 -17.73 9.45
C GLU A 211 19.82 -18.72 10.11
N THR A 212 18.52 -18.46 10.05
CA THR A 212 17.51 -19.32 10.67
C THR A 212 17.12 -20.46 9.73
N SER A 213 17.33 -21.71 10.19
CA SER A 213 16.78 -22.93 9.58
C SER A 213 15.24 -22.98 9.61
N ARG A 214 14.61 -22.05 10.35
CA ARG A 214 13.17 -21.90 10.48
C ARG A 214 12.67 -20.82 9.51
N ARG A 215 11.59 -21.14 8.79
CA ARG A 215 10.84 -20.16 8.00
C ARG A 215 10.38 -19.02 8.91
N LEU A 216 10.76 -17.79 8.55
CA LEU A 216 10.29 -16.58 9.22
C LEU A 216 8.77 -16.46 9.10
N ASP A 217 8.10 -16.17 10.22
CA ASP A 217 6.67 -15.90 10.29
C ASP A 217 6.41 -14.77 11.28
N VAL A 218 6.13 -13.58 10.76
CA VAL A 218 5.78 -12.38 11.52
C VAL A 218 4.27 -12.13 11.55
N GLY A 219 3.46 -13.15 11.23
CA GLY A 219 2.01 -13.08 11.23
C GLY A 219 1.38 -12.50 9.96
N THR A 220 2.13 -12.39 8.87
CA THR A 220 1.56 -11.97 7.57
C THR A 220 0.51 -12.97 7.11
N ASN A 221 -0.68 -12.50 6.75
CA ASN A 221 -1.76 -13.38 6.32
C ASN A 221 -1.53 -13.92 4.90
N ARG A 222 -0.85 -15.08 4.81
CA ARG A 222 -0.52 -15.75 3.55
C ARG A 222 -1.74 -16.20 2.75
N ARG A 223 -2.90 -16.41 3.39
CA ARG A 223 -4.14 -16.75 2.68
C ARG A 223 -4.70 -15.55 1.90
N LEU A 224 -4.63 -14.34 2.45
CA LEU A 224 -4.97 -13.13 1.68
C LEU A 224 -4.00 -12.94 0.50
N TYR A 225 -2.72 -13.24 0.70
CA TYR A 225 -1.70 -13.21 -0.36
C TYR A 225 -2.07 -14.16 -1.51
N GLU A 226 -2.41 -15.41 -1.20
CA GLU A 226 -2.82 -16.39 -2.21
C GLU A 226 -4.09 -15.95 -2.96
N ILE A 227 -5.07 -15.38 -2.25
CA ILE A 227 -6.28 -14.82 -2.89
C ILE A 227 -5.89 -13.71 -3.87
N ALA A 228 -5.03 -12.77 -3.46
CA ALA A 228 -4.59 -11.69 -4.35
C ALA A 228 -3.84 -12.21 -5.58
N VAL A 229 -2.93 -13.18 -5.42
CA VAL A 229 -2.22 -13.83 -6.54
C VAL A 229 -3.21 -14.53 -7.48
N ASN A 230 -4.20 -15.24 -6.95
CA ASN A 230 -5.17 -15.96 -7.77
C ASN A 230 -6.09 -15.00 -8.53
N VAL A 231 -6.59 -13.95 -7.88
CA VAL A 231 -7.49 -12.99 -8.52
C VAL A 231 -6.76 -12.15 -9.57
N THR A 232 -5.52 -11.73 -9.31
CA THR A 232 -4.72 -10.96 -10.29
C THR A 232 -4.37 -11.76 -11.54
N LYS A 233 -4.38 -13.10 -11.47
CA LYS A 233 -4.23 -14.00 -12.62
C LYS A 233 -5.56 -14.33 -13.33
N SER A 234 -6.69 -13.93 -12.75
CA SER A 234 -8.02 -14.27 -13.27
C SER A 234 -8.59 -13.24 -14.23
N THR A 235 -7.93 -12.09 -14.41
CA THR A 235 -8.32 -11.11 -15.44
C THR A 235 -8.14 -11.69 -16.83
N THR A 236 -9.07 -11.36 -17.72
CA THR A 236 -9.13 -11.92 -19.07
C THR A 236 -8.55 -10.97 -20.12
N LYS A 237 -8.62 -9.66 -19.87
CA LYS A 237 -8.20 -8.64 -20.84
C LYS A 237 -6.99 -7.85 -20.34
N VAL A 238 -6.99 -7.50 -19.07
CA VAL A 238 -5.98 -6.58 -18.51
C VAL A 238 -4.91 -7.37 -17.77
N PRO A 239 -3.66 -7.46 -18.29
CA PRO A 239 -2.58 -8.13 -17.58
C PRO A 239 -2.17 -7.32 -16.35
N ILE A 240 -2.03 -8.00 -15.21
CA ILE A 240 -1.61 -7.38 -13.95
C ILE A 240 -0.19 -7.85 -13.61
N SER A 241 0.71 -6.90 -13.38
CA SER A 241 2.05 -7.18 -12.84
C SER A 241 1.98 -7.22 -11.32
N PHE A 242 2.18 -8.39 -10.73
CA PHE A 242 2.20 -8.57 -9.28
C PHE A 242 3.57 -8.20 -8.71
N LEU A 243 3.62 -7.15 -7.89
CA LEU A 243 4.83 -6.71 -7.19
C LEU A 243 4.92 -7.46 -5.86
N ASP A 244 5.63 -8.60 -5.88
CA ASP A 244 5.84 -9.41 -4.69
C ASP A 244 6.95 -8.84 -3.80
N VAL A 245 6.53 -8.02 -2.85
CA VAL A 245 7.40 -7.37 -1.86
C VAL A 245 7.26 -7.99 -0.47
N THR A 246 6.38 -8.97 -0.27
CA THR A 246 5.99 -9.44 1.06
C THR A 246 7.16 -10.07 1.80
N THR A 247 7.74 -11.13 1.23
CA THR A 247 8.77 -11.91 1.95
C THR A 247 10.03 -11.08 2.18
N MET A 248 10.46 -10.25 1.23
CA MET A 248 11.63 -9.39 1.45
C MET A 248 11.39 -8.34 2.53
N SER A 249 10.14 -7.88 2.67
CA SER A 249 9.75 -6.91 3.70
C SER A 249 9.67 -7.53 5.09
N GLU A 250 9.40 -8.83 5.21
CA GLU A 250 9.35 -9.54 6.50
C GLU A 250 10.73 -9.56 7.18
N TYR A 251 11.82 -9.47 6.42
CA TYR A 251 13.16 -9.39 7.01
C TYR A 251 13.49 -8.01 7.59
N ARG A 252 12.65 -7.00 7.36
CA ARG A 252 13.00 -5.59 7.63
C ARG A 252 12.40 -5.05 8.93
N LYS A 253 12.50 -5.82 10.01
CA LYS A 253 12.05 -5.41 11.36
C LYS A 253 12.63 -4.05 11.82
N ASP A 254 13.77 -3.66 11.26
CA ASP A 254 14.52 -2.42 11.51
C ASP A 254 13.93 -1.16 10.85
N ALA A 255 13.08 -1.30 9.83
CA ALA A 255 12.73 -0.20 8.94
C ALA A 255 11.44 0.55 9.33
N HIS A 256 10.79 0.16 10.42
CA HIS A 256 9.54 0.78 10.86
C HIS A 256 9.74 2.16 11.49
N THR A 257 8.68 2.97 11.47
CA THR A 257 8.69 4.31 12.09
C THR A 257 8.81 4.26 13.61
N SER A 258 8.34 3.19 14.27
CA SER A 258 8.35 3.05 15.72
C SER A 258 7.71 4.29 16.40
N PHE A 259 8.50 5.12 17.08
CA PHE A 259 8.03 6.36 17.72
C PHE A 259 8.24 7.63 16.88
N TYR A 260 8.92 7.51 15.75
CA TYR A 260 9.34 8.62 14.91
C TYR A 260 8.31 8.98 13.83
N GLY A 261 7.13 8.36 13.88
CA GLY A 261 5.94 8.82 13.16
C GLY A 261 5.23 9.96 13.89
N SER A 262 4.22 10.54 13.23
CA SER A 262 3.34 11.54 13.82
C SER A 262 1.93 10.99 14.03
N ARG A 263 1.47 10.95 15.29
CA ARG A 263 0.04 10.70 15.59
C ARG A 263 -0.67 12.05 15.67
N SER A 264 -1.67 12.26 14.82
CA SER A 264 -2.46 13.50 14.77
C SER A 264 -1.62 14.79 14.58
N GLY A 265 -0.51 14.70 13.84
CA GLY A 265 0.36 15.86 13.58
C GLY A 265 1.34 16.21 14.71
N LYS A 266 1.40 15.42 15.78
CA LYS A 266 2.32 15.64 16.92
C LYS A 266 3.35 14.51 17.03
N LEU A 267 4.57 14.88 17.41
CA LEU A 267 5.60 13.92 17.80
C LEU A 267 5.27 13.31 19.17
N MET A 268 5.74 12.10 19.40
CA MET A 268 5.48 11.40 20.66
C MET A 268 6.24 12.03 21.82
N THR A 269 5.56 12.17 22.97
CA THR A 269 6.16 12.68 24.21
C THR A 269 7.07 11.62 24.86
N PRO A 270 7.99 12.02 25.76
CA PRO A 270 8.81 11.06 26.52
C PRO A 270 7.98 10.00 27.25
N GLU A 271 6.84 10.38 27.81
CA GLU A 271 5.92 9.47 28.51
C GLU A 271 5.34 8.43 27.55
N GLN A 272 4.95 8.84 26.35
CA GLN A 272 4.45 7.91 25.32
C GLN A 272 5.54 6.95 24.84
N LYS A 273 6.78 7.43 24.69
CA LYS A 273 7.93 6.61 24.32
C LYS A 273 8.30 5.57 25.39
N SER A 274 7.87 5.76 26.63
CA SER A 274 8.06 4.76 27.70
C SER A 274 7.19 3.51 27.54
N ASP A 275 6.17 3.54 26.68
CA ASP A 275 5.27 2.41 26.40
C ASP A 275 5.26 2.04 24.89
N PRO A 276 6.27 1.29 24.41
CA PRO A 276 6.30 0.80 23.03
C PRO A 276 5.15 -0.14 22.68
N ARG A 277 4.55 -0.83 23.66
CA ARG A 277 3.42 -1.75 23.39
C ARG A 277 2.22 -0.98 22.86
N THR A 278 1.96 0.22 23.37
CA THR A 278 0.84 1.04 22.94
C THR A 278 1.22 1.98 21.80
N PHE A 279 2.42 2.57 21.86
CA PHE A 279 2.75 3.71 21.01
C PHE A 279 3.61 3.39 19.80
N ALA A 280 4.47 2.36 19.84
CA ALA A 280 5.33 2.04 18.70
C ALA A 280 4.49 1.59 17.49
N ASP A 281 4.70 2.28 16.37
CA ASP A 281 4.15 1.97 15.05
C ASP A 281 5.07 0.99 14.33
N CYS A 282 4.62 -0.25 14.24
CA CYS A 282 5.29 -1.33 13.52
C CYS A 282 4.47 -1.78 12.30
N TYR A 283 3.80 -0.80 11.68
CA TYR A 283 3.02 -0.94 10.45
C TYR A 283 3.64 -0.11 9.34
N HIS A 284 3.88 1.19 9.60
CA HIS A 284 4.44 2.11 8.62
C HIS A 284 5.97 2.10 8.62
N TRP A 285 6.56 2.61 7.54
CA TRP A 285 8.00 2.52 7.27
C TRP A 285 8.63 3.91 7.23
N CYS A 286 9.84 4.01 7.78
CA CYS A 286 10.68 5.20 7.64
C CYS A 286 11.00 5.48 6.17
N LEU A 287 11.16 6.76 5.84
CA LEU A 287 11.67 7.23 4.55
C LEU A 287 12.90 8.14 4.79
N PRO A 288 14.04 7.93 4.09
CA PRO A 288 14.30 6.83 3.16
C PRO A 288 14.29 5.47 3.87
N GLY A 289 13.97 4.39 3.15
CA GLY A 289 13.78 3.07 3.75
C GLY A 289 13.21 2.02 2.81
N LEU A 290 12.56 1.01 3.38
CA LEU A 290 12.04 -0.14 2.64
C LEU A 290 11.12 0.20 1.45
N PRO A 291 10.22 1.21 1.53
CA PRO A 291 9.40 1.58 0.38
C PRO A 291 10.19 2.06 -0.84
N ASP A 292 11.43 2.54 -0.65
CA ASP A 292 12.33 2.90 -1.76
C ASP A 292 12.67 1.65 -2.58
N THR A 293 12.93 0.51 -1.93
CA THR A 293 13.17 -0.77 -2.61
C THR A 293 11.93 -1.27 -3.38
N TRP A 294 10.73 -1.06 -2.85
CA TRP A 294 9.50 -1.37 -3.59
C TRP A 294 9.37 -0.52 -4.86
N ASN A 295 9.75 0.74 -4.77
CA ASN A 295 9.75 1.67 -5.90
C ASN A 295 10.88 1.42 -6.90
N GLU A 296 12.03 0.91 -6.45
CA GLU A 296 13.07 0.39 -7.35
C GLU A 296 12.50 -0.74 -8.21
N LEU A 297 11.83 -1.73 -7.60
CA LEU A 297 11.17 -2.80 -8.34
C LEU A 297 10.12 -2.26 -9.31
N LEU A 298 9.18 -1.43 -8.85
CA LEU A 298 8.16 -0.81 -9.70
C LEU A 298 8.79 -0.04 -10.88
N SER A 299 9.86 0.73 -10.62
CA SER A 299 10.54 1.50 -11.67
C SER A 299 11.16 0.60 -12.74
N LEU A 300 11.70 -0.56 -12.36
CA LEU A 300 12.20 -1.55 -13.32
C LEU A 300 11.09 -2.08 -14.20
N TYR A 301 9.92 -2.40 -13.64
CA TYR A 301 8.77 -2.80 -14.44
C TYR A 301 8.35 -1.70 -15.43
N ILE A 302 8.29 -0.44 -14.99
CA ILE A 302 7.89 0.69 -15.85
C ILE A 302 8.92 0.94 -16.97
N ILE A 303 10.20 0.87 -16.65
CA ILE A 303 11.28 1.18 -17.60
C ILE A 303 11.43 0.08 -18.66
N TYR A 304 11.38 -1.19 -18.25
CA TYR A 304 11.78 -2.32 -19.10
C TYR A 304 10.63 -3.19 -19.60
N ARG A 305 9.39 -2.94 -19.17
CA ARG A 305 8.23 -3.79 -19.50
C ARG A 305 7.12 -3.08 -20.30
N ALA A 306 7.43 -1.92 -20.87
CA ALA A 306 6.58 -1.19 -21.82
C ALA A 306 7.25 -1.12 -23.20
#